data_AF-A0ABD1JTB8-F1
#
_entry.id   AF-A0ABD1JTB8-F1
#
_cell.length_a   1.000
_cell.length_b   1.000
_cell.length_c   1.000
_cell.angle_alpha   90.00
_cell.angle_beta   90.00
_cell.angle_gamma   90.00
#
_symmetry.space_group_name_H-M   'P 1'
#
loop_
_entity.id
_entity.type
_entity.pdbx_description
1 polymer ?
#
loop_
_entity_poly.entity_id
_entity_poly.type
_entity_poly.pdbx_seq_one_letter_code
_entity_poly.pdbx_strand_id
1 'polypeptide(L)'
;MIELYFRLGMKYKDILKSLALEGFIISERHLHRLLRARSLHRRRYDLDAGIDFIVDQLQGSGKDHGYRWMYTKCIQHGIRIRKEDVRILLSLLDPVASQLRRTRRLSRRQYFAQGPNFVWHIDSYDKLKPYGICLNGCIDGFSRKVMWLRAARTNSDPKVIGGYFVETLERCGGCPRLVRTDMGTENVVVRDIQRYLRRDDVDDRAAERSYVTGASTANQRIESWWGVMRNESNHGSRL
;
A
#
# COMPACT_ATOMS: atom_id res chain seq x y z
N MET A 1 -35.14 -21.41 24.54
CA MET A 1 -35.02 -20.03 25.05
C MET A 1 -33.56 -19.64 25.34
N ILE A 2 -32.88 -20.16 26.38
CA ILE A 2 -31.47 -19.81 26.68
C ILE A 2 -30.52 -20.07 25.49
N GLU A 3 -30.70 -21.21 24.82
CA GLU A 3 -29.91 -21.57 23.64
C GLU A 3 -30.15 -20.63 22.45
N LEU A 4 -31.40 -20.18 22.26
CA LEU A 4 -31.75 -19.19 21.24
C LEU A 4 -31.01 -17.88 21.50
N TYR A 5 -31.07 -17.34 22.72
CA TYR A 5 -30.38 -16.11 23.09
C TYR A 5 -28.85 -16.23 23.04
N PHE A 6 -28.32 -17.42 23.35
CA PHE A 6 -26.90 -17.71 23.21
C PHE A 6 -26.47 -17.75 21.73
N ARG A 7 -27.25 -18.38 20.85
CA ARG A 7 -26.99 -18.45 19.40
C ARG A 7 -27.17 -17.08 18.71
N LEU A 8 -28.08 -16.24 19.21
CA LEU A 8 -28.24 -14.83 18.80
C LEU A 8 -27.06 -13.93 19.24
N GLY A 9 -26.09 -14.45 19.99
CA GLY A 9 -24.85 -13.75 20.32
C GLY A 9 -24.96 -12.69 21.44
N MET A 10 -26.14 -12.49 22.01
CA MET A 10 -26.43 -11.53 23.11
C MET A 10 -25.46 -11.69 24.27
N LYS A 11 -24.96 -10.68 25.00
CA LYS A 11 -24.01 -10.89 26.13
C LYS A 11 -24.68 -11.66 27.28
N TYR A 12 -23.91 -12.31 28.16
CA TYR A 12 -24.50 -13.08 29.29
C TYR A 12 -25.46 -12.23 30.15
N LYS A 13 -25.09 -10.97 30.42
CA LYS A 13 -25.95 -10.02 31.12
C LYS A 13 -27.25 -9.72 30.37
N ASP A 14 -27.22 -9.69 29.04
CA ASP A 14 -28.40 -9.43 28.22
C ASP A 14 -29.31 -10.66 28.17
N ILE A 15 -28.73 -11.87 28.13
CA ILE A 15 -29.48 -13.13 28.25
C ILE A 15 -30.23 -13.16 29.60
N LEU A 16 -29.56 -12.80 30.70
CA LEU A 16 -30.20 -12.75 32.01
C LEU A 16 -31.36 -11.75 32.06
N LYS A 17 -31.21 -10.57 31.44
CA LYS A 17 -32.27 -9.58 31.35
C LYS A 17 -33.46 -10.06 30.53
N SER A 18 -33.22 -10.67 29.37
CA SER A 18 -34.28 -11.23 28.53
C SER A 18 -35.05 -12.34 29.24
N LEU A 19 -34.34 -13.25 29.91
CA LEU A 19 -34.99 -14.30 30.72
C LEU A 19 -35.83 -13.70 31.86
N ALA A 20 -35.35 -12.64 32.51
CA ALA A 20 -36.10 -11.95 33.55
C ALA A 20 -37.39 -11.29 33.02
N LEU A 21 -37.37 -10.73 31.80
CA LEU A 21 -38.56 -10.19 31.13
C LEU A 21 -39.61 -11.28 30.81
N GLU A 22 -39.15 -12.52 30.61
CA GLU A 22 -40.00 -13.69 30.38
C GLU A 22 -40.38 -14.42 31.69
N GLY A 23 -40.08 -13.84 32.84
CA GLY A 23 -40.44 -14.38 34.16
C GLY A 23 -39.43 -15.40 34.74
N PHE A 24 -38.31 -15.64 34.09
CA PHE A 24 -37.26 -16.57 34.55
C PHE A 24 -36.08 -15.82 35.18
N ILE A 25 -36.10 -15.67 36.51
CA ILE A 25 -34.99 -15.05 37.25
C ILE A 25 -33.96 -16.12 37.62
N ILE A 26 -32.81 -16.10 36.95
CA ILE A 26 -31.68 -16.99 37.26
C ILE A 26 -30.40 -16.21 37.55
N SER A 27 -29.51 -16.78 38.35
CA SER A 27 -28.17 -16.19 38.58
C SER A 27 -27.23 -16.46 37.40
N GLU A 28 -26.23 -15.60 37.22
CA GLU A 28 -25.21 -15.78 36.17
C GLU A 28 -24.48 -17.13 36.32
N ARG A 29 -24.23 -17.59 37.56
CA ARG A 29 -23.67 -18.91 37.85
C ARG A 29 -24.57 -20.04 37.33
N HIS A 30 -25.89 -19.92 37.51
CA HIS A 30 -26.84 -20.89 37.00
C HIS A 30 -26.88 -20.88 35.46
N LEU A 31 -26.85 -19.70 34.84
CA LEU A 31 -26.73 -19.57 33.38
C LEU A 31 -25.48 -20.27 32.85
N HIS A 32 -24.31 -20.08 33.48
CA HIS A 32 -23.08 -20.78 33.09
C HIS A 32 -23.18 -22.30 33.22
N ARG A 33 -23.82 -22.80 34.28
CA ARG A 33 -24.06 -24.24 34.46
C ARG A 33 -24.96 -24.80 33.35
N LEU A 34 -26.04 -24.09 33.00
CA LEU A 34 -26.98 -24.48 31.95
C LEU A 34 -26.36 -24.45 30.55
N LEU A 35 -25.43 -23.52 30.30
CA LEU A 35 -24.67 -23.46 29.05
C LEU A 35 -23.64 -24.58 28.95
N ARG A 36 -22.91 -24.88 30.04
CA ARG A 36 -21.96 -26.01 30.09
C ARG A 36 -22.65 -27.35 29.91
N ALA A 37 -23.79 -27.57 30.56
CA ALA A 37 -24.59 -28.80 30.42
C ALA A 37 -25.09 -29.03 28.98
N ARG A 38 -25.14 -27.97 28.16
CA ARG A 38 -25.55 -27.99 26.75
C ARG A 38 -24.37 -27.80 25.78
N SER A 39 -23.12 -27.88 26.27
CA SER A 39 -21.90 -27.67 25.47
C SER A 39 -21.84 -26.33 24.71
N LEU A 40 -22.51 -25.29 25.22
CA LEU A 40 -22.58 -23.97 24.61
C LEU A 40 -21.45 -23.07 25.16
N HIS A 41 -20.36 -22.94 24.39
CA HIS A 41 -19.18 -22.15 24.76
C HIS A 41 -18.96 -20.98 23.79
N ARG A 42 -18.79 -19.74 24.31
CA ARG A 42 -18.60 -18.54 23.47
C ARG A 42 -17.23 -18.42 22.83
N ARG A 43 -16.25 -19.15 23.37
CA ARG A 43 -14.86 -19.14 22.92
C ARG A 43 -14.49 -20.57 22.53
N ARG A 44 -14.87 -20.99 21.33
CA ARG A 44 -14.17 -22.10 20.66
C ARG A 44 -12.94 -21.48 20.01
N TYR A 45 -11.81 -21.57 20.70
CA TYR A 45 -10.51 -21.28 20.12
C TYR A 45 -10.09 -22.57 19.43
N ASP A 46 -10.00 -22.52 18.10
CA ASP A 46 -9.84 -23.70 17.28
C ASP A 46 -8.44 -23.71 16.66
N LEU A 47 -7.47 -24.13 17.48
CA LEU A 47 -6.07 -24.17 17.09
C LEU A 47 -5.84 -25.25 16.04
N ASP A 48 -6.47 -26.41 16.20
CA ASP A 48 -6.31 -27.54 15.29
C ASP A 48 -6.86 -27.20 13.89
N ALA A 49 -8.08 -26.65 13.82
CA ALA A 49 -8.62 -26.17 12.54
C ALA A 49 -7.77 -25.03 11.94
N GLY A 50 -7.14 -24.21 12.80
CA GLY A 50 -6.21 -23.18 12.37
C GLY A 50 -4.92 -23.75 11.78
N ILE A 51 -4.38 -24.81 12.37
CA ILE A 51 -3.18 -25.51 11.88
C ILE A 51 -3.50 -26.14 10.52
N ASP A 52 -4.57 -26.94 10.44
CA ASP A 52 -4.97 -27.64 9.22
C ASP A 52 -5.19 -26.66 8.06
N PHE A 53 -5.90 -25.55 8.34
CA PHE A 53 -6.14 -24.50 7.36
C PHE A 53 -4.84 -23.82 6.91
N ILE A 54 -3.93 -23.50 7.83
CA ILE A 54 -2.66 -22.86 7.46
C ILE A 54 -1.82 -23.82 6.61
N VAL A 55 -1.77 -25.11 6.95
CA VAL A 55 -1.04 -26.14 6.18
C VAL A 55 -1.60 -26.26 4.77
N ASP A 56 -2.92 -26.38 4.62
CA ASP A 56 -3.59 -26.38 3.31
C ASP A 56 -3.25 -25.14 2.49
N GLN A 57 -3.37 -23.95 3.10
CA GLN A 57 -3.08 -22.70 2.42
C GLN A 57 -1.60 -22.62 1.98
N LEU A 58 -0.67 -23.10 2.79
CA LEU A 58 0.75 -23.12 2.44
C LEU A 58 1.07 -24.05 1.26
N GLN A 59 0.27 -25.09 1.01
CA GLN A 59 0.39 -25.94 -0.19
C GLN A 59 -0.12 -25.27 -1.48
N GLY A 60 -0.91 -24.19 -1.35
CA GLY A 60 -1.48 -23.47 -2.49
C GLY A 60 -1.05 -22.01 -2.59
N SER A 61 -2.02 -21.13 -2.82
CA SER A 61 -1.81 -19.68 -2.96
C SER A 61 -1.39 -18.98 -1.65
N GLY A 62 -1.43 -19.68 -0.51
CA GLY A 62 -1.12 -19.15 0.81
C GLY A 62 0.36 -18.88 1.09
N LYS A 63 1.28 -19.50 0.33
CA LYS A 63 2.74 -19.46 0.58
C LYS A 63 3.34 -18.05 0.67
N ASP A 64 2.81 -17.10 -0.11
CA ASP A 64 3.33 -15.73 -0.17
C ASP A 64 2.70 -14.78 0.87
N HIS A 65 1.68 -15.24 1.60
CA HIS A 65 0.93 -14.40 2.52
C HIS A 65 1.59 -14.28 3.90
N GLY A 66 1.68 -13.05 4.41
CA GLY A 66 2.13 -12.79 5.77
C GLY A 66 1.06 -13.11 6.83
N TYR A 67 1.48 -13.23 8.08
CA TYR A 67 0.61 -13.66 9.19
C TYR A 67 -0.65 -12.81 9.40
N ARG A 68 -0.61 -11.50 9.10
CA ARG A 68 -1.81 -10.63 9.19
C ARG A 68 -2.88 -11.03 8.19
N TRP A 69 -2.44 -11.41 6.98
CA TRP A 69 -3.33 -11.79 5.90
C TRP A 69 -3.85 -13.21 6.11
N MET A 70 -2.97 -14.13 6.54
CA MET A 70 -3.36 -15.47 6.97
C MET A 70 -4.37 -15.44 8.12
N TYR A 71 -4.16 -14.58 9.12
CA TYR A 71 -5.12 -14.37 10.20
C TYR A 71 -6.48 -13.91 9.67
N THR A 72 -6.50 -12.99 8.70
CA THR A 72 -7.75 -12.51 8.09
C THR A 72 -8.48 -13.65 7.37
N LYS A 73 -7.75 -14.51 6.66
CA LYS A 73 -8.30 -15.71 6.00
C LYS A 73 -8.91 -16.68 7.01
N CYS A 74 -8.23 -16.94 8.13
CA CYS A 74 -8.79 -17.76 9.21
C CYS A 74 -10.13 -17.21 9.69
N ILE A 75 -10.21 -15.90 9.98
CA ILE A 75 -11.45 -15.26 10.42
C ILE A 75 -12.56 -15.35 9.36
N GLN A 76 -12.24 -15.13 8.09
CA GLN A 76 -13.18 -15.24 6.97
C GLN A 76 -13.74 -16.65 6.79
N HIS A 77 -12.93 -17.68 7.07
CA HIS A 77 -13.34 -19.08 7.04
C HIS A 77 -13.96 -19.55 8.37
N GLY A 78 -14.29 -18.62 9.27
CA GLY A 78 -14.93 -18.93 10.55
C GLY A 78 -13.99 -19.51 11.62
N ILE A 79 -12.69 -19.61 11.33
CA ILE A 79 -11.68 -20.15 12.25
C ILE A 79 -11.31 -19.08 13.27
N ARG A 80 -11.62 -19.36 14.53
CA ARG A 80 -11.33 -18.46 15.66
C ARG A 80 -9.97 -18.81 16.28
N ILE A 81 -8.92 -18.16 15.80
CA ILE A 81 -7.53 -18.27 16.30
C ILE A 81 -7.02 -16.89 16.74
N ARG A 82 -6.01 -16.79 17.61
CA ARG A 82 -5.38 -15.49 17.89
C ARG A 82 -4.38 -15.18 16.80
N LYS A 83 -4.25 -13.90 16.49
CA LYS A 83 -3.28 -13.40 15.52
C LYS A 83 -1.84 -13.78 15.86
N GLU A 84 -1.52 -13.86 17.14
CA GLU A 84 -0.20 -14.26 17.63
C GLU A 84 0.08 -15.74 17.38
N ASP A 85 -0.92 -16.60 17.56
CA ASP A 85 -0.78 -18.03 17.29
C ASP A 85 -0.57 -18.28 15.80
N VAL A 86 -1.29 -17.57 14.92
CA VAL A 86 -1.03 -17.59 13.47
C VAL A 86 0.40 -17.16 13.13
N ARG A 87 0.94 -16.16 13.82
CA ARG A 87 2.32 -15.69 13.63
C ARG A 87 3.32 -16.77 14.01
N ILE A 88 3.12 -17.42 15.16
CA ILE A 88 3.97 -18.50 15.66
C ILE A 88 3.88 -19.72 14.71
N LEU A 89 2.67 -20.15 14.35
CA LEU A 89 2.44 -21.27 13.44
C LEU A 89 3.12 -21.06 12.08
N LEU A 90 2.96 -19.88 11.46
CA LEU A 90 3.64 -19.59 10.20
C LEU A 90 5.17 -19.56 10.34
N SER A 91 5.70 -19.15 11.50
CA SER A 91 7.14 -19.18 11.73
C SER A 91 7.70 -20.59 11.91
N LEU A 92 6.88 -21.53 12.42
CA LEU A 92 7.23 -22.93 12.59
C LEU A 92 7.07 -23.72 11.27
N LEU A 93 5.97 -23.48 10.55
CA LEU A 93 5.62 -24.19 9.33
C LEU A 93 6.40 -23.70 8.10
N ASP A 94 6.77 -22.42 8.05
CA ASP A 94 7.55 -21.83 6.96
C ASP A 94 8.63 -20.86 7.50
N PRO A 95 9.68 -21.41 8.14
CA PRO A 95 10.75 -20.63 8.74
C PRO A 95 11.54 -19.86 7.67
N VAL A 96 11.70 -20.44 6.47
CA VAL A 96 12.45 -19.85 5.36
C VAL A 96 11.74 -18.62 4.82
N ALA A 97 10.44 -18.70 4.49
CA ALA A 97 9.73 -17.52 4.01
C ALA A 97 9.52 -16.48 5.12
N SER A 98 9.36 -16.91 6.37
CA SER A 98 9.34 -16.00 7.53
C SER A 98 10.64 -15.21 7.66
N GLN A 99 11.78 -15.87 7.49
CA GLN A 99 13.10 -15.25 7.49
C GLN A 99 13.31 -14.35 6.26
N LEU A 100 12.95 -14.80 5.06
CA LEU A 100 13.00 -13.98 3.84
C LEU A 100 12.15 -12.71 3.94
N ARG A 101 10.99 -12.76 4.61
CA ARG A 101 10.17 -11.57 4.86
C ARG A 101 10.81 -10.63 5.91
N ARG A 102 11.50 -11.16 6.92
CA ARG A 102 12.30 -10.36 7.88
C ARG A 102 13.52 -9.71 7.23
N THR A 103 14.16 -10.38 6.27
CA THR A 103 15.33 -9.85 5.56
C THR A 103 14.99 -8.80 4.50
N ARG A 104 13.72 -8.68 4.07
CA ARG A 104 13.19 -7.52 3.32
C ARG A 104 13.13 -6.23 4.16
N ARG A 105 14.16 -5.96 4.95
CA ARG A 105 14.46 -4.61 5.40
C ARG A 105 14.65 -3.78 4.14
N LEU A 106 13.84 -2.74 3.97
CA LEU A 106 14.00 -1.76 2.88
C LEU A 106 15.47 -1.36 2.84
N SER A 107 16.21 -1.90 1.87
CA SER A 107 17.56 -1.43 1.59
C SER A 107 17.36 0.00 1.09
N ARG A 108 17.64 0.97 1.96
CA ARG A 108 17.64 2.38 1.59
C ARG A 108 18.74 2.54 0.56
N ARG A 109 18.37 2.50 -0.73
CA ARG A 109 19.27 2.88 -1.81
C ARG A 109 19.68 4.33 -1.53
N GLN A 110 20.97 4.56 -1.33
CA GLN A 110 21.50 5.91 -1.16
C GLN A 110 21.34 6.61 -2.51
N TYR A 111 20.29 7.42 -2.64
CA TYR A 111 20.09 8.22 -3.84
C TYR A 111 21.09 9.38 -3.82
N PHE A 112 21.86 9.51 -4.89
CA PHE A 112 22.85 10.57 -5.08
C PHE A 112 22.56 11.35 -6.36
N ALA A 113 22.58 12.69 -6.27
CA ALA A 113 22.57 13.61 -7.40
C ALA A 113 23.63 14.69 -7.12
N GLN A 114 24.35 15.12 -8.15
CA GLN A 114 25.54 15.98 -8.00
C GLN A 114 25.20 17.45 -7.67
N GLY A 115 23.94 17.87 -7.86
CA GLY A 115 23.49 19.23 -7.58
C GLY A 115 22.08 19.49 -8.14
N PRO A 116 21.53 20.70 -7.94
CA PRO A 116 20.27 21.11 -8.56
C PRO A 116 20.34 20.98 -10.08
N ASN A 117 19.23 20.64 -10.73
CA ASN A 117 19.13 20.40 -12.18
C ASN A 117 20.01 19.27 -12.71
N PHE A 118 20.58 18.44 -11.82
CA PHE A 118 21.34 17.27 -12.26
C PHE A 118 20.41 16.17 -12.79
N VAL A 119 19.36 15.80 -12.04
CA VAL A 119 18.33 14.85 -12.50
C VAL A 119 16.94 15.37 -12.19
N TRP A 120 16.07 15.46 -13.19
CA TRP A 120 14.64 15.68 -13.02
C TRP A 120 13.87 14.38 -13.15
N HIS A 121 12.94 14.13 -12.22
CA HIS A 121 12.09 12.94 -12.17
C HIS A 121 10.67 13.34 -12.53
N ILE A 122 10.17 12.83 -13.66
CA ILE A 122 8.82 13.11 -14.17
C ILE A 122 7.96 11.87 -13.98
N ASP A 123 6.72 12.06 -13.54
CA ASP A 123 5.79 10.98 -13.27
C ASP A 123 4.34 11.46 -13.32
N SER A 124 3.43 10.53 -13.64
CA SER A 124 2.00 10.78 -13.61
C SER A 124 1.32 10.02 -12.47
N TYR A 125 0.44 10.71 -11.77
CA TYR A 125 -0.32 10.16 -10.66
C TYR A 125 -1.79 9.95 -11.04
N ASP A 126 -2.12 8.67 -11.28
CA ASP A 126 -3.41 8.25 -11.83
C ASP A 126 -4.45 7.85 -10.76
N LYS A 127 -4.14 7.95 -9.46
CA LYS A 127 -5.09 7.53 -8.41
C LYS A 127 -6.37 8.38 -8.37
N LEU A 128 -6.34 9.57 -8.96
CA LEU A 128 -7.50 10.46 -9.07
C LEU A 128 -8.21 10.35 -10.43
N LYS A 129 -7.71 9.50 -11.33
CA LYS A 129 -8.27 9.27 -12.67
C LYS A 129 -9.73 8.82 -12.66
N PRO A 130 -10.23 8.02 -11.68
CA PRO A 130 -11.66 7.73 -11.55
C PRO A 130 -12.55 8.99 -11.37
N TYR A 131 -11.97 10.09 -10.91
CA TYR A 131 -12.63 11.39 -10.76
C TYR A 131 -12.37 12.33 -11.94
N GLY A 132 -11.76 11.84 -13.02
CA GLY A 132 -11.42 12.64 -14.20
C GLY A 132 -10.21 13.56 -14.01
N ILE A 133 -9.39 13.32 -12.98
CA ILE A 133 -8.21 14.13 -12.65
C ILE A 133 -6.96 13.27 -12.74
N CYS A 134 -6.09 13.58 -13.69
CA CYS A 134 -4.72 13.07 -13.74
C CYS A 134 -3.77 14.17 -13.27
N LEU A 135 -2.89 13.86 -12.32
CA LEU A 135 -1.82 14.79 -11.95
C LEU A 135 -0.54 14.38 -12.68
N ASN A 136 0.16 15.34 -13.26
CA ASN A 136 1.51 15.14 -13.78
C ASN A 136 2.46 16.04 -13.00
N GLY A 137 3.58 15.48 -12.54
CA GLY A 137 4.55 16.18 -11.73
C GLY A 137 5.96 15.98 -12.23
N CYS A 138 6.82 16.93 -11.87
CA CYS A 138 8.26 16.80 -11.97
C CYS A 138 8.94 17.33 -10.72
N ILE A 139 9.97 16.63 -10.26
CA ILE A 139 10.76 17.03 -9.09
C ILE A 139 12.25 16.98 -9.41
N ASP A 140 12.98 17.97 -8.91
CA ASP A 140 14.44 17.96 -8.95
C ASP A 140 14.99 16.95 -7.93
N GLY A 141 15.87 16.07 -8.41
CA GLY A 141 16.36 14.93 -7.64
C GLY A 141 17.29 15.29 -6.48
N PHE A 142 17.92 16.47 -6.55
CA PHE A 142 18.81 17.00 -5.53
C PHE A 142 18.06 17.85 -4.49
N SER A 143 17.51 18.99 -4.94
CA SER A 143 16.85 20.00 -4.08
C SER A 143 15.46 19.59 -3.58
N ARG A 144 14.83 18.61 -4.26
CA ARG A 144 13.44 18.20 -4.02
C ARG A 144 12.41 19.27 -4.33
N LYS A 145 12.81 20.31 -5.05
CA LYS A 145 11.90 21.31 -5.58
C LYS A 145 10.96 20.66 -6.58
N VAL A 146 9.67 20.87 -6.41
CA VAL A 146 8.66 20.53 -7.41
C VAL A 146 8.84 21.53 -8.56
N MET A 147 9.24 21.01 -9.71
CA MET A 147 9.50 21.81 -10.91
C MET A 147 8.17 22.20 -11.58
N TRP A 148 7.24 21.25 -11.65
CA TRP A 148 5.84 21.50 -11.94
C TRP A 148 4.94 20.47 -11.27
N LEU A 149 3.68 20.84 -11.10
CA LEU A 149 2.58 19.97 -10.71
C LEU A 149 1.32 20.46 -11.40
N ARG A 150 0.77 19.67 -12.32
CA ARG A 150 -0.36 20.06 -13.17
C ARG A 150 -1.47 19.03 -13.08
N ALA A 151 -2.70 19.50 -12.90
CA ALA A 151 -3.89 18.69 -13.03
C ALA A 151 -4.42 18.79 -14.47
N ALA A 152 -4.71 17.64 -15.08
CA ALA A 152 -5.26 17.54 -16.42
C ALA A 152 -6.37 16.48 -16.45
N ARG A 153 -7.23 16.53 -17.47
CA ARG A 153 -8.24 15.48 -17.70
C ARG A 153 -7.65 14.20 -18.27
N THR A 154 -6.51 14.30 -18.95
CA THR A 154 -5.77 13.18 -19.51
C THR A 154 -4.27 13.42 -19.33
N ASN A 155 -3.51 12.33 -19.15
CA ASN A 155 -2.05 12.33 -19.09
C ASN A 155 -1.42 11.48 -20.20
N SER A 156 -2.22 11.08 -21.20
CA SER A 156 -1.80 10.20 -22.27
C SER A 156 -1.29 10.94 -23.51
N ASP A 157 -1.49 12.26 -23.59
CA ASP A 157 -1.01 13.07 -24.73
C ASP A 157 0.43 13.54 -24.47
N PRO A 158 1.41 13.06 -25.26
CA PRO A 158 2.81 13.46 -25.09
C PRO A 158 3.05 14.96 -25.26
N LYS A 159 2.22 15.66 -26.06
CA LYS A 159 2.37 17.10 -26.29
C LYS A 159 2.06 17.91 -25.03
N VAL A 160 1.13 17.44 -24.21
CA VAL A 160 0.76 18.11 -22.95
C VAL A 160 1.93 18.08 -21.98
N ILE A 161 2.54 16.90 -21.78
CA ILE A 161 3.71 16.74 -20.90
C ILE A 161 4.93 17.48 -21.47
N GLY A 162 5.13 17.40 -22.79
CA GLY A 162 6.15 18.20 -23.49
C GLY A 162 5.99 19.70 -23.27
N GLY A 163 4.75 20.21 -23.31
CA GLY A 163 4.44 21.61 -23.02
C GLY A 163 4.79 22.02 -21.60
N TYR A 164 4.46 21.20 -20.59
CA TYR A 164 4.86 21.46 -19.21
C TYR A 164 6.38 21.49 -19.04
N PHE A 165 7.07 20.60 -19.75
CA PHE A 165 8.52 20.54 -19.74
C PHE A 165 9.13 21.83 -20.32
N VAL A 166 8.72 22.24 -21.52
CA VAL A 166 9.22 23.48 -22.17
C VAL A 166 8.93 24.73 -21.32
N GLU A 167 7.70 24.88 -20.83
CA GLU A 167 7.33 26.00 -19.95
C GLU A 167 8.23 26.06 -18.71
N THR A 168 8.60 24.90 -18.17
CA THR A 168 9.45 24.84 -16.98
C THR A 168 10.91 25.13 -17.30
N LEU A 169 11.41 24.70 -18.47
CA LEU A 169 12.74 25.04 -18.94
C LEU A 169 12.91 26.56 -19.09
N GLU A 170 11.93 27.23 -19.70
CA GLU A 170 11.89 28.69 -19.85
C GLU A 170 11.92 29.39 -18.50
N ARG A 171 11.07 28.95 -17.55
CA ARG A 171 11.04 29.50 -16.18
C ARG A 171 12.33 29.30 -15.40
N CYS A 172 13.02 28.18 -15.61
CA CYS A 172 14.27 27.87 -14.94
C CYS A 172 15.48 28.53 -15.60
N GLY A 173 15.34 29.01 -16.85
CA GLY A 173 16.44 29.53 -17.64
C GLY A 173 17.49 28.47 -17.99
N GLY A 174 17.12 27.18 -18.03
CA GLY A 174 18.08 26.11 -18.25
C GLY A 174 17.48 24.70 -18.30
N CYS A 175 18.30 23.77 -18.83
CA CYS A 175 17.95 22.38 -19.07
C CYS A 175 18.62 21.44 -18.06
N PRO A 176 17.90 20.44 -17.48
CA PRO A 176 18.52 19.48 -16.59
C PRO A 176 19.55 18.63 -17.32
N ARG A 177 20.55 18.12 -16.59
CA ARG A 177 21.54 17.21 -17.18
C ARG A 177 20.99 15.83 -17.51
N LEU A 178 20.03 15.38 -16.74
CA LEU A 178 19.36 14.10 -16.95
C LEU A 178 17.86 14.26 -16.67
N VAL A 179 17.03 13.75 -17.58
CA VAL A 179 15.60 13.52 -17.32
C VAL A 179 15.39 12.03 -17.09
N ARG A 180 14.63 11.70 -16.06
CA ARG A 180 14.22 10.35 -15.72
C ARG A 180 12.71 10.23 -15.70
N THR A 181 12.21 9.21 -16.39
CA THR A 181 10.79 8.88 -16.47
C THR A 181 10.59 7.38 -16.32
N ASP A 182 9.33 6.97 -16.17
CA ASP A 182 8.94 5.59 -16.32
C ASP A 182 8.85 5.17 -17.80
N MET A 183 8.54 3.90 -18.04
CA MET A 183 8.34 3.36 -19.38
C MET A 183 6.95 3.74 -19.89
N GLY A 184 6.80 5.00 -20.31
CA GLY A 184 5.55 5.57 -20.81
C GLY A 184 5.70 6.17 -22.21
N THR A 185 4.67 6.04 -23.04
CA THR A 185 4.63 6.67 -24.38
C THR A 185 4.34 8.17 -24.30
N GLU A 186 3.71 8.60 -23.23
CA GLU A 186 3.41 9.99 -22.90
C GLU A 186 4.67 10.84 -22.69
N ASN A 187 5.83 10.22 -22.40
CA ASN A 187 7.08 10.95 -22.16
C ASN A 187 7.97 11.06 -23.42
N VAL A 188 7.52 10.55 -24.56
CA VAL A 188 8.31 10.51 -25.82
C VAL A 188 8.71 11.91 -26.29
N VAL A 189 7.81 12.89 -26.22
CA VAL A 189 8.12 14.27 -26.62
C VAL A 189 9.17 14.89 -25.69
N VAL A 190 9.07 14.65 -24.37
CA VAL A 190 10.08 15.12 -23.40
C VAL A 190 11.45 14.53 -23.70
N ARG A 191 11.50 13.22 -24.02
CA ARG A 191 12.75 12.55 -24.42
C ARG A 191 13.40 13.26 -25.60
N ASP A 192 12.62 13.52 -26.65
CA ASP A 192 13.15 14.08 -27.90
C ASP A 192 13.63 15.52 -27.70
N ILE A 193 12.87 16.34 -26.95
CA ILE A 193 13.27 17.70 -26.57
C ILE A 193 14.55 17.68 -25.74
N GLN A 194 14.62 16.85 -24.69
CA GLN A 194 15.77 16.75 -23.81
C GLN A 194 17.05 16.40 -24.58
N ARG A 195 16.97 15.39 -25.45
CA ARG A 195 18.10 14.96 -26.30
C ARG A 195 18.52 16.05 -27.27
N TYR A 196 17.54 16.74 -27.87
CA TYR A 196 17.81 17.83 -28.79
C TYR A 196 18.52 19.01 -28.12
N LEU A 197 18.07 19.43 -26.93
CA LEU A 197 18.66 20.52 -26.18
C LEU A 197 20.09 20.20 -25.69
N ARG A 198 20.37 18.91 -25.47
CA ARG A 198 21.65 18.42 -24.95
C ARG A 198 22.57 17.83 -26.01
N ARG A 199 22.26 17.99 -27.29
CA ARG A 199 22.97 17.32 -28.40
C ARG A 199 24.42 17.80 -28.60
N ASP A 200 24.67 19.08 -28.29
CA ASP A 200 25.96 19.74 -28.50
C ASP A 200 26.83 19.75 -27.23
N ASP A 201 26.35 19.15 -26.14
CA ASP A 201 27.09 19.08 -24.88
C ASP A 201 28.18 18.00 -24.89
N VAL A 202 29.19 18.16 -24.04
CA VAL A 202 30.39 17.30 -24.03
C VAL A 202 30.51 16.40 -22.79
N ASP A 203 29.49 16.37 -21.92
CA ASP A 203 29.54 15.56 -20.70
C ASP A 203 29.00 14.13 -20.85
N ASP A 204 29.20 13.31 -19.82
CA ASP A 204 28.86 11.87 -19.83
C ASP A 204 27.37 11.56 -20.02
N ARG A 205 26.50 12.57 -19.89
CA ARG A 205 25.05 12.52 -20.07
C ARG A 205 24.57 13.33 -21.27
N ALA A 206 25.45 13.78 -22.17
CA ALA A 206 25.03 14.50 -23.36
C ALA A 206 24.17 13.66 -24.33
N ALA A 207 23.45 14.35 -25.21
CA ALA A 207 22.65 13.79 -26.30
C ALA A 207 21.74 12.63 -25.84
N GLU A 208 21.86 11.45 -26.46
CA GLU A 208 21.04 10.26 -26.17
C GLU A 208 21.05 9.83 -24.69
N ARG A 209 22.13 10.13 -23.96
CA ARG A 209 22.32 9.75 -22.55
C ARG A 209 21.69 10.72 -21.56
N SER A 210 21.13 11.83 -22.06
CA SER A 210 20.48 12.88 -21.26
C SER A 210 19.07 12.51 -20.82
N TYR A 211 18.56 11.35 -21.26
CA TYR A 211 17.27 10.82 -20.91
C TYR A 211 17.37 9.33 -20.57
N VAL A 212 16.77 8.93 -19.44
CA VAL A 212 16.76 7.53 -18.99
C VAL A 212 15.34 7.13 -18.60
N THR A 213 14.86 6.04 -19.18
CA THR A 213 13.66 5.35 -18.70
C THR A 213 14.04 4.28 -17.68
N GLY A 214 13.13 3.95 -16.78
CA GLY A 214 13.28 2.80 -15.91
C GLY A 214 11.97 2.42 -15.22
N ALA A 215 11.99 1.35 -14.44
CA ALA A 215 10.83 0.99 -13.61
C ALA A 215 10.46 2.16 -12.68
N SER A 216 9.16 2.36 -12.40
CA SER A 216 8.66 3.40 -11.48
C SER A 216 9.32 3.33 -10.09
N THR A 217 9.74 2.14 -9.66
CA THR A 217 10.53 1.92 -8.42
C THR A 217 11.90 2.62 -8.40
N ALA A 218 12.40 3.04 -9.56
CA ALA A 218 13.60 3.85 -9.71
C ALA A 218 13.30 5.36 -9.77
N ASN A 219 12.03 5.77 -9.97
CA ASN A 219 11.57 7.16 -9.95
C ASN A 219 11.29 7.63 -8.51
N GLN A 220 12.23 7.32 -7.60
CA GLN A 220 11.99 7.31 -6.16
C GLN A 220 11.64 8.68 -5.59
N ARG A 221 12.13 9.77 -6.20
CA ARG A 221 11.97 11.11 -5.62
C ARG A 221 10.54 11.61 -5.77
N ILE A 222 9.95 11.42 -6.95
CA ILE A 222 8.57 11.83 -7.22
C ILE A 222 7.57 10.87 -6.58
N GLU A 223 7.85 9.56 -6.57
CA GLU A 223 7.05 8.58 -5.84
C GLU A 223 7.01 8.84 -4.33
N SER A 224 8.15 9.22 -3.74
CA SER A 224 8.20 9.66 -2.35
C SER A 224 7.38 10.92 -2.11
N TRP A 225 7.36 11.86 -3.07
CA TRP A 225 6.58 13.08 -2.97
C TRP A 225 5.08 12.80 -3.04
N TRP A 226 4.62 11.92 -3.94
CA TRP A 226 3.22 11.44 -3.95
C TRP A 226 2.80 10.83 -2.62
N GLY A 227 3.72 10.15 -1.94
CA GLY A 227 3.51 9.63 -0.58
C GLY A 227 3.23 10.73 0.44
N VAL A 228 4.02 11.81 0.42
CA VAL A 228 3.83 12.98 1.30
C VAL A 228 2.49 13.65 1.01
N MET A 229 2.19 13.95 -0.26
CA MET A 229 0.94 14.59 -0.68
C MET A 229 -0.30 13.83 -0.15
N ARG A 230 -0.30 12.49 -0.26
CA ARG A 230 -1.38 11.66 0.27
C ARG A 230 -1.50 11.74 1.80
N ASN A 231 -0.37 11.74 2.49
CA ASN A 231 -0.37 11.77 3.96
C ASN A 231 -0.94 13.09 4.46
N GLU A 232 -0.52 14.23 3.90
CA GLU A 232 -1.05 15.54 4.27
C GLU A 232 -2.56 15.64 4.00
N SER A 233 -3.02 15.12 2.85
CA SER A 233 -4.45 15.11 2.50
C SER A 233 -5.32 14.33 3.50
N ASN A 234 -4.76 13.32 4.17
CA ASN A 234 -5.46 12.53 5.18
C ASN A 234 -5.47 13.19 6.57
N HIS A 235 -4.61 14.17 6.83
CA HIS A 235 -4.62 14.92 8.10
C HIS A 235 -5.56 16.13 8.05
N GLY A 236 -5.84 16.66 6.84
CA GLY A 236 -6.78 17.77 6.63
C GLY A 236 -8.27 17.40 6.74
N SER A 237 -8.63 16.12 6.76
CA SER A 237 -10.00 15.62 6.87
C SER A 237 -10.45 15.32 8.31
N ARG A 238 -9.74 15.86 9.30
CA ARG A 238 -10.05 15.78 10.75
C ARG A 238 -10.43 17.13 11.39
N LEU A 239 -10.77 18.12 10.58
CA LEU A 239 -11.42 19.37 11.00
C LEU A 239 -12.86 19.37 10.48
#